data_AF-A0A7J4SFT6-F1
#
_entry.id   AF-A0A7J4SFT6-F1
#
_cell.length_a   1.000
_cell.length_b   1.000
_cell.length_c   1.000
_cell.angle_alpha   90.00
_cell.angle_beta   90.00
_cell.angle_gamma   90.00
#
_symmetry.space_group_name_H-M   'P 1'
#
loop_
_entity.id
_entity.type
_entity.pdbx_description
1 polymer ?
#
loop_
_entity_poly.entity_id
_entity_poly.type
_entity_poly.pdbx_seq_one_letter_code
_entity_poly.pdbx_strand_id
1 'polypeptide(L)'
;QMYYDGANFNAIIGRTNPGLMGFDAVHYNLHKTFSQPHGGGGPGSGPIGVKTHLAEFLPSPIVGRRPSEDGEIGAGDGWWYTWEAPENSIGKVHQWHGNAGAVVRSWAFYRRYGRDL
;
A
#
# COMPACT_ATOMS: atom_id res chain seq x y z
N GLN A 1 -13.42 -10.18 12.66
CA GLN A 1 -12.63 -9.51 11.60
C GLN A 1 -13.27 -9.82 10.26
N MET A 2 -13.41 -8.84 9.38
CA MET A 2 -13.92 -8.98 8.00
C MET A 2 -12.83 -8.65 6.99
N TYR A 3 -12.65 -9.50 5.99
CA TYR A 3 -11.64 -9.33 4.93
C TYR A 3 -12.30 -9.00 3.59
N TYR A 4 -11.81 -7.97 2.92
CA TYR A 4 -12.28 -7.54 1.60
C TYR A 4 -11.29 -7.95 0.51
N ASP A 5 -11.79 -8.68 -0.49
CA ASP A 5 -11.07 -8.88 -1.75
C ASP A 5 -11.18 -7.63 -2.63
N GLY A 6 -10.09 -6.90 -2.78
CA GLY A 6 -10.04 -5.66 -3.54
C GLY A 6 -9.83 -5.82 -5.05
N ALA A 7 -9.96 -7.02 -5.61
CA ALA A 7 -9.83 -7.23 -7.05
C ALA A 7 -10.83 -6.40 -7.87
N ASN A 8 -12.00 -6.10 -7.31
CA ASN A 8 -13.06 -5.30 -7.93
C ASN A 8 -13.07 -3.83 -7.46
N PHE A 9 -12.00 -3.35 -6.82
CA PHE A 9 -11.94 -1.99 -6.27
C PHE A 9 -12.17 -0.89 -7.32
N ASN A 10 -11.90 -1.17 -8.60
CA ASN A 10 -12.15 -0.25 -9.70
C ASN A 10 -13.62 0.21 -9.82
N ALA A 11 -14.58 -0.59 -9.32
CA ALA A 11 -15.99 -0.22 -9.34
C ALA A 11 -16.39 0.82 -8.28
N ILE A 12 -15.56 0.98 -7.24
CA ILE A 12 -15.90 1.78 -6.05
C ILE A 12 -14.87 2.86 -5.70
N ILE A 13 -13.69 2.84 -6.33
CA ILE A 13 -12.69 3.90 -6.18
C ILE A 13 -13.34 5.28 -6.44
N GLY A 14 -13.04 6.25 -5.58
CA GLY A 14 -13.68 7.58 -5.63
C GLY A 14 -15.09 7.69 -5.05
N ARG A 15 -15.81 6.58 -4.93
CA ARG A 15 -17.21 6.54 -4.46
C ARG A 15 -17.34 6.14 -3.01
N THR A 16 -16.59 5.12 -2.59
CA THR A 16 -16.61 4.58 -1.21
C THR A 16 -15.33 3.78 -0.96
N ASN A 17 -15.17 3.18 0.21
CA ASN A 17 -14.05 2.30 0.51
C ASN A 17 -14.45 1.16 1.47
N PRO A 18 -13.72 0.03 1.47
CA PRO A 18 -14.01 -1.12 2.33
C PRO A 18 -14.05 -0.77 3.83
N GLY A 19 -13.26 0.21 4.27
CA GLY A 19 -13.27 0.66 5.67
C GLY A 19 -14.62 1.24 6.09
N LEU A 20 -15.26 2.05 5.23
CA LEU A 20 -16.61 2.57 5.45
C LEU A 20 -17.69 1.48 5.37
N MET A 21 -17.45 0.41 4.62
CA MET A 21 -18.34 -0.75 4.54
C MET A 21 -18.21 -1.69 5.76
N GLY A 22 -17.28 -1.41 6.68
CA GLY A 22 -17.07 -2.19 7.89
C GLY A 22 -15.96 -3.23 7.82
N PHE A 23 -15.27 -3.41 6.68
CA PHE A 23 -14.16 -4.36 6.57
C PHE A 23 -12.95 -3.93 7.40
N ASP A 24 -12.27 -4.91 7.99
CA ASP A 24 -11.13 -4.68 8.88
C ASP A 24 -9.79 -4.80 8.14
N ALA A 25 -9.76 -5.56 7.05
CA ALA A 25 -8.59 -5.72 6.18
C ALA A 25 -9.01 -5.80 4.71
N VAL A 26 -8.14 -5.34 3.82
CA VAL A 26 -8.31 -5.40 2.36
C VAL A 26 -6.97 -5.65 1.70
N HIS A 27 -6.92 -6.54 0.70
CA HIS A 27 -5.83 -6.49 -0.28
C HIS A 27 -6.29 -5.79 -1.55
N TYR A 28 -5.36 -5.14 -2.26
CA TYR A 28 -5.62 -4.53 -3.57
C TYR A 28 -4.85 -5.23 -4.67
N ASN A 29 -5.36 -5.23 -5.91
CA ASN A 29 -4.61 -5.72 -7.07
C ASN A 29 -4.09 -4.55 -7.89
N LEU A 30 -2.82 -4.17 -7.69
CA LEU A 30 -2.23 -3.04 -8.43
C LEU A 30 -2.22 -3.26 -9.95
N HIS A 31 -2.06 -4.51 -10.37
CA HIS A 31 -2.06 -4.96 -11.77
C HIS A 31 -3.46 -5.09 -12.39
N LYS A 32 -4.53 -4.78 -11.64
CA LYS A 32 -5.89 -4.69 -12.16
C LYS A 32 -6.36 -3.24 -12.11
N THR A 33 -6.52 -2.69 -10.91
CA THR A 33 -7.15 -1.38 -10.69
C THR A 33 -6.22 -0.20 -10.96
N PHE A 34 -4.91 -0.37 -10.78
CA PHE A 34 -3.96 0.75 -10.70
C PHE A 34 -2.94 0.76 -11.84
N SER A 35 -3.35 0.38 -13.04
CA SER A 35 -2.63 0.50 -14.32
C SER A 35 -1.32 -0.27 -14.49
N GLN A 36 -0.89 -1.08 -13.52
CA GLN A 36 0.26 -1.96 -13.71
C GLN A 36 -0.09 -3.02 -14.79
N PRO A 37 0.75 -3.21 -15.83
CA PRO A 37 0.44 -4.15 -16.90
C PRO A 37 0.41 -5.60 -16.41
N HIS A 38 -0.47 -6.41 -17.01
CA HIS A 38 -0.65 -7.82 -16.69
C HIS A 38 0.52 -8.71 -17.10
N GLY A 39 1.31 -8.31 -18.11
CA GLY A 39 2.56 -8.99 -18.49
C GLY A 39 2.42 -10.47 -18.89
N GLY A 40 1.26 -10.90 -19.39
CA GLY A 40 1.02 -12.30 -19.78
C GLY A 40 0.93 -13.29 -18.61
N GLY A 41 0.73 -12.80 -17.38
CA GLY A 41 0.61 -13.64 -16.18
C GLY A 41 1.29 -13.06 -14.94
N GLY A 42 2.11 -12.02 -15.10
CA GLY A 42 2.76 -11.32 -14.01
C GLY A 42 3.84 -10.34 -14.50
N PRO A 43 4.47 -9.58 -13.58
CA PRO A 43 4.33 -9.64 -12.13
C PRO A 43 3.13 -8.83 -11.59
N GLY A 44 2.63 -9.20 -10.41
CA GLY A 44 1.59 -8.48 -9.66
C GLY A 44 2.12 -7.72 -8.45
N SER A 45 1.25 -7.01 -7.74
CA SER A 45 1.52 -6.46 -6.40
C SER A 45 0.20 -6.36 -5.65
N GLY A 46 0.25 -6.79 -4.37
CA GLY A 46 -0.91 -7.04 -3.51
C GLY A 46 -0.82 -6.32 -2.17
N PRO A 47 -0.74 -4.97 -2.12
CA PRO A 47 -0.65 -4.26 -0.85
C PRO A 47 -1.92 -4.47 -0.02
N ILE A 48 -1.74 -4.54 1.30
CA ILE A 48 -2.83 -4.74 2.26
C ILE A 48 -3.02 -3.46 3.07
N GLY A 49 -4.26 -3.03 3.21
CA GLY A 49 -4.68 -2.01 4.18
C GLY A 49 -5.47 -2.67 5.31
N VAL A 50 -5.26 -2.23 6.55
CA VAL A 50 -5.95 -2.76 7.72
C VAL A 50 -6.43 -1.63 8.65
N LYS A 51 -7.44 -1.88 9.46
CA LYS A 51 -7.83 -1.00 10.57
C LYS A 51 -6.77 -1.01 11.68
N THR A 52 -6.78 0.03 12.52
CA THR A 52 -5.76 0.29 13.55
C THR A 52 -5.50 -0.89 14.47
N HIS A 53 -6.54 -1.63 14.91
CA HIS A 53 -6.38 -2.79 15.80
C HIS A 53 -5.71 -4.01 15.15
N LEU A 54 -5.47 -3.97 13.83
CA LEU A 54 -4.70 -4.98 13.11
C LEU A 54 -3.30 -4.49 12.70
N ALA A 55 -2.97 -3.22 12.91
CA ALA A 55 -1.74 -2.61 12.39
C ALA A 55 -0.48 -3.22 13.03
N GLU A 56 -0.52 -3.55 14.33
CA GLU A 56 0.58 -4.16 15.06
C GLU A 56 0.96 -5.57 14.56
N PHE A 57 0.08 -6.22 13.80
CA PHE A 57 0.29 -7.56 13.25
C PHE A 57 0.72 -7.55 11.78
N LEU A 58 0.91 -6.38 11.16
CA LEU A 58 1.30 -6.30 9.75
C LEU A 58 2.64 -7.01 9.47
N PRO A 59 2.84 -7.55 8.26
CA PRO A 59 4.13 -8.11 7.86
C PRO A 59 5.25 -7.07 7.98
N SER A 60 6.44 -7.51 8.37
CA SER A 60 7.62 -6.65 8.50
C SER A 60 8.54 -6.71 7.28
N PRO A 61 9.27 -5.61 6.97
CA PRO A 61 9.14 -4.28 7.58
C PRO A 61 8.01 -3.44 6.95
N ILE A 62 7.55 -2.43 7.68
CA ILE A 62 6.69 -1.33 7.18
C ILE A 62 7.50 -0.04 7.05
N VAL A 63 6.98 0.93 6.29
CA VAL A 63 7.60 2.26 6.16
C VAL A 63 7.18 3.13 7.34
N GLY A 64 8.16 3.58 8.12
CA GLY A 64 8.05 4.64 9.11
C GLY A 64 8.55 5.98 8.57
N ARG A 65 8.24 7.08 9.27
CA ARG A 65 8.79 8.39 8.95
C ARG A 65 8.92 9.30 10.17
N ARG A 66 9.92 10.17 10.14
CA ARG A 66 10.08 11.31 11.07
C ARG A 66 10.38 12.60 10.29
N PRO A 67 10.22 13.79 10.88
CA PRO A 67 10.70 15.02 10.27
C PRO A 67 12.20 14.90 9.91
N SER A 68 12.58 15.44 8.74
CA SER A 68 13.99 15.54 8.37
C SER A 68 14.73 16.54 9.26
N GLU A 69 15.99 16.25 9.54
CA GLU A 69 16.90 17.14 10.28
C GLU A 69 17.81 17.94 9.33
N ASP A 70 18.35 19.05 9.81
CA ASP A 70 19.22 19.93 9.01
C ASP A 70 20.45 19.15 8.51
N GLY A 71 20.66 19.19 7.19
CA GLY A 71 21.76 18.50 6.53
C GLY A 71 21.43 17.09 6.01
N GLU A 72 20.24 16.55 6.29
CA GLU A 72 19.79 15.28 5.70
C GLU A 72 19.37 15.43 4.24
N ILE A 73 19.86 14.54 3.36
CA ILE A 73 19.42 14.44 1.97
C ILE A 73 18.34 13.36 1.88
N GLY A 74 17.11 13.73 2.25
CA GLY A 74 15.93 12.86 2.22
C GLY A 74 15.19 12.86 0.86
N ALA A 75 13.90 12.52 0.88
CA ALA A 75 13.05 12.49 -0.32
C ALA A 75 12.62 13.89 -0.83
N GLY A 76 13.04 14.96 -0.15
CA GLY A 76 12.71 16.35 -0.52
C GLY A 76 11.29 16.79 -0.16
N ASP A 77 10.58 16.02 0.68
CA ASP A 77 9.21 16.28 1.14
C ASP A 77 9.13 16.64 2.63
N GLY A 78 10.29 16.89 3.26
CA GLY A 78 10.43 17.21 4.68
C GLY A 78 10.43 16.00 5.61
N TRP A 79 10.44 14.78 5.06
CA TRP A 79 10.42 13.54 5.84
C TRP A 79 11.67 12.68 5.61
N TRP A 80 12.17 12.12 6.70
CA TRP A 80 13.11 11.01 6.70
C TRP A 80 12.36 9.70 6.86
N TYR A 81 12.61 8.74 5.98
CA TYR A 81 11.90 7.46 5.93
C TYR A 81 12.77 6.34 6.50
N THR A 82 12.15 5.48 7.29
CA THR A 82 12.80 4.35 7.97
C THR A 82 12.03 3.06 7.72
N TRP A 83 12.70 1.93 7.95
CA TRP A 83 12.03 0.64 8.05
C TRP A 83 11.73 0.36 9.51
N GLU A 84 10.49 0.01 9.80
CA GLU A 84 10.03 -0.31 11.16
C GLU A 84 9.41 -1.70 11.18
N ALA A 85 9.53 -2.39 12.33
CA ALA A 85 8.89 -3.67 12.56
C ALA A 85 7.71 -3.46 13.52
N PRO A 86 6.48 -3.86 13.14
CA PRO A 86 5.36 -3.89 14.07
C PRO A 86 5.64 -4.83 15.25
N GLU A 87 5.18 -4.48 16.45
CA GLU A 87 5.46 -5.20 17.70
C GLU A 87 5.10 -6.69 17.62
N ASN A 88 3.90 -6.98 17.11
CA ASN A 88 3.36 -8.32 17.01
C ASN A 88 3.31 -8.81 15.55
N SER A 89 4.28 -8.37 14.73
CA SER A 89 4.32 -8.69 13.31
C SER A 89 4.20 -10.19 13.05
N ILE A 90 3.39 -10.57 12.06
CA ILE A 90 3.32 -11.96 11.58
C ILE A 90 4.57 -12.43 10.82
N GLY A 91 5.62 -11.60 10.76
CA GLY A 91 6.86 -11.88 10.07
C GLY A 91 6.83 -11.52 8.59
N LYS A 92 7.76 -12.11 7.82
CA LYS A 92 8.00 -11.77 6.43
C LYS A 92 7.26 -12.72 5.49
N VAL A 93 6.46 -12.17 4.59
CA VAL A 93 5.61 -12.94 3.66
C VAL A 93 6.11 -12.94 2.21
N HIS A 94 7.12 -12.12 1.90
CA HIS A 94 7.71 -12.01 0.56
C HIS A 94 9.17 -11.53 0.67
N GLN A 95 10.01 -11.83 -0.34
CA GLN A 95 11.38 -11.30 -0.37
C GLN A 95 11.39 -9.77 -0.49
N TRP A 96 12.45 -9.16 0.05
CA TRP A 96 12.67 -7.70 0.03
C TRP A 96 11.48 -6.94 0.63
N HIS A 97 10.95 -5.96 -0.11
CA HIS A 97 9.81 -5.10 0.29
C HIS A 97 8.67 -5.19 -0.75
N GLY A 98 8.61 -6.29 -1.51
CA GLY A 98 7.68 -6.47 -2.62
C GLY A 98 8.10 -5.79 -3.93
N ASN A 99 7.18 -5.72 -4.89
CA ASN A 99 7.45 -5.27 -6.25
C ASN A 99 7.41 -3.73 -6.36
N ALA A 100 8.53 -3.07 -6.06
CA ALA A 100 8.67 -1.61 -6.06
C ALA A 100 8.23 -0.94 -7.38
N GLY A 101 8.57 -1.54 -8.52
CA GLY A 101 8.17 -1.00 -9.84
C GLY A 101 6.65 -0.92 -10.03
N ALA A 102 5.90 -1.89 -9.50
CA ALA A 102 4.43 -1.85 -9.54
C ALA A 102 3.89 -0.73 -8.66
N VAL A 103 4.47 -0.53 -7.47
CA VAL A 103 4.09 0.55 -6.55
C VAL A 103 4.34 1.92 -7.18
N VAL A 104 5.49 2.14 -7.82
CA VAL A 104 5.81 3.41 -8.50
C VAL A 104 4.82 3.72 -9.63
N ARG A 105 4.40 2.73 -10.42
CA ARG A 105 3.39 2.95 -11.47
C ARG A 105 2.03 3.29 -10.89
N SER A 106 1.60 2.58 -9.85
CA SER A 106 0.34 2.89 -9.16
C SER A 106 0.36 4.27 -8.50
N TRP A 107 1.52 4.69 -7.96
CA TRP A 107 1.71 6.05 -7.49
C TRP A 107 1.58 7.08 -8.63
N ALA A 108 2.22 6.84 -9.78
CA ALA A 108 2.11 7.73 -10.94
C ALA A 108 0.67 7.83 -11.47
N PHE A 109 -0.05 6.70 -11.52
CA PHE A 109 -1.48 6.65 -11.83
C PHE A 109 -2.27 7.54 -10.88
N TYR A 110 -2.12 7.35 -9.57
CA TYR A 110 -2.82 8.15 -8.58
C TYR A 110 -2.45 9.64 -8.68
N ARG A 111 -1.18 9.99 -8.91
CA ARG A 111 -0.75 11.38 -9.09
C ARG A 111 -1.33 12.03 -10.34
N ARG A 112 -1.62 11.25 -11.39
CA ARG A 112 -2.18 11.74 -12.65
C ARG A 112 -3.68 11.99 -12.58
N TYR A 113 -4.42 11.08 -11.95
CA TYR A 113 -5.89 11.09 -11.92
C TYR A 113 -6.45 11.63 -10.59
N GLY A 114 -5.72 11.47 -9.49
CA GLY A 114 -5.98 12.13 -8.22
C GLY A 114 -7.34 11.80 -7.61
N ARG A 115 -7.91 12.83 -6.98
CA ARG A 115 -9.19 12.82 -6.25
C ARG A 115 -10.42 12.83 -7.18
N ASP A 116 -10.21 13.08 -8.46
CA ASP A 116 -11.29 13.20 -9.45
C ASP A 116 -11.72 11.81 -10.00
N LEU A 117 -11.04 10.75 -9.57
CA LEU A 117 -11.53 9.37 -9.64
C LEU A 117 -12.66 9.14 -8.65
#